data_AF-A0A2W4SY91-F1
#
_entry.id   AF-A0A2W4SY91-F1
#
_cell.length_a   1.000
_cell.length_b   1.000
_cell.length_c   1.000
_cell.angle_alpha   90.00
_cell.angle_beta   90.00
_cell.angle_gamma   90.00
#
_symmetry.space_group_name_H-M   'P 1'
#
loop_
_entity.id
_entity.type
_entity.pdbx_description
1 polymer ?
#
loop_
_entity_poly.entity_id
_entity_poly.type
_entity_poly.pdbx_seq_one_letter_code
_entity_poly.pdbx_strand_id
1 'polypeptide(L)' 'MAETIPDNKKARGRPRVDSTFVGVRLPPAQLSDLDRWIAANDPEASRPAAIRHLLALALANPVK' A
#
# COMPACT_ATOMS: atom_id res chain seq x y z
N MET A 1 33.30 11.16 -35.45
CA MET A 1 32.79 10.08 -34.59
C MET A 1 31.66 10.68 -33.78
N ALA A 2 30.43 10.20 -33.95
CA ALA A 2 29.25 10.81 -33.31
C ALA A 2 29.17 10.39 -31.84
N GLU A 3 28.95 11.36 -30.96
CA GLU A 3 28.87 11.18 -29.50
C GLU A 3 27.49 10.62 -29.12
N THR A 4 27.48 9.47 -28.44
CA THR A 4 26.25 8.79 -28.01
C THR A 4 25.69 9.47 -26.76
N ILE A 5 24.45 9.99 -26.83
CA ILE A 5 23.74 10.54 -25.67
C ILE A 5 23.30 9.37 -24.77
N PRO A 6 23.74 9.30 -23.51
CA PRO A 6 23.29 8.26 -22.59
C PRO A 6 21.83 8.51 -22.16
N ASP A 7 20.92 7.67 -22.64
CA ASP A 7 19.49 7.66 -22.28
C ASP A 7 19.23 7.23 -20.82
N ASN A 8 20.21 6.56 -20.20
CA ASN A 8 20.04 5.91 -18.90
C ASN A 8 20.55 6.78 -17.73
N LYS A 9 20.12 8.05 -17.64
CA LYS A 9 20.25 8.79 -16.38
C LYS A 9 19.11 8.37 -15.48
N LYS A 10 19.39 7.51 -14.50
CA LYS A 10 18.42 7.17 -13.44
C LYS A 10 18.02 8.45 -12.69
N ALA A 11 16.92 9.05 -13.11
CA ALA A 11 16.23 10.08 -12.37
C ALA A 11 15.96 9.53 -10.96
N ARG A 12 16.23 10.35 -9.95
CA ARG A 12 16.11 10.05 -8.50
C ARG A 12 14.97 9.06 -8.25
N GLY A 13 15.26 8.01 -7.48
CA GLY A 13 14.28 6.97 -7.14
C GLY A 13 12.97 7.53 -6.61
N ARG A 14 11.93 6.69 -6.57
CA ARG A 14 10.55 7.08 -6.22
C ARG A 14 10.55 8.09 -5.05
N PRO A 15 9.84 9.23 -5.17
CA PRO A 15 9.79 10.24 -4.14
C PRO A 15 9.53 9.63 -2.76
N ARG A 16 10.27 10.12 -1.76
CA ARG A 16 10.14 9.67 -0.38
C ARG A 16 8.73 10.03 0.13
N VAL A 17 8.03 9.05 0.69
CA VAL A 17 6.63 9.19 1.18
C VAL A 17 6.58 9.34 2.72
N ASP A 18 7.73 9.40 3.39
CA ASP A 18 7.86 9.55 4.85
C ASP A 18 6.95 8.66 5.71
N SER A 19 6.66 7.45 5.23
CA SER A 19 5.83 6.47 5.95
C SER A 19 6.63 5.71 7.00
N THR A 20 6.06 5.52 8.20
CA THR A 20 6.62 4.67 9.25
C THR A 20 6.16 3.21 9.10
N PHE A 21 7.07 2.25 9.22
CA PHE A 21 6.75 0.82 9.24
C PHE A 21 6.21 0.39 10.60
N VAL A 22 5.05 -0.30 10.63
CA VAL A 22 4.36 -0.69 11.88
C VAL A 22 4.58 -2.17 12.25
N GLY A 23 4.97 -3.05 11.30
CA GLY A 23 5.35 -4.44 11.62
C GLY A 23 4.27 -5.32 12.27
N VAL A 24 2.99 -5.13 11.94
CA VAL A 24 1.87 -5.85 12.58
C VAL A 24 1.76 -7.30 12.12
N ARG A 25 1.50 -8.22 13.06
CA ARG A 25 1.12 -9.61 12.78
C ARG A 25 -0.40 -9.76 12.93
N LEU A 26 -1.06 -10.23 11.87
CA LEU A 26 -2.50 -10.53 11.90
C LEU A 26 -2.71 -12.03 12.17
N PRO A 27 -3.63 -12.40 13.08
CA PRO A 27 -4.07 -13.78 13.22
C PRO A 27 -4.68 -14.31 11.90
N PRO A 28 -4.66 -15.64 11.65
CA PRO A 28 -5.14 -16.23 10.40
C PRO A 28 -6.60 -15.87 10.06
N ALA A 29 -7.47 -15.84 11.06
CA ALA A 29 -8.88 -15.47 10.87
C ALA A 29 -9.02 -14.04 10.34
N GLN A 30 -8.35 -13.07 10.99
CA GLN A 30 -8.38 -11.67 10.57
C GLN A 30 -7.74 -11.45 9.19
N LEU A 31 -6.69 -12.21 8.86
CA LEU A 31 -6.10 -12.19 7.53
C LEU A 31 -7.10 -12.67 6.46
N SER A 32 -7.85 -13.74 6.76
CA SER A 32 -8.86 -14.27 5.84
C SER A 32 -10.03 -13.32 5.63
N ASP A 33 -10.44 -12.59 6.68
CA ASP A 33 -11.47 -11.56 6.57
C ASP A 33 -10.99 -10.37 5.73
N LEU A 34 -9.72 -9.96 5.89
CA LEU A 34 -9.11 -8.93 5.06
C LEU A 34 -9.07 -9.36 3.58
N ASP A 35 -8.63 -10.58 3.29
CA ASP A 35 -8.56 -11.09 1.92
C ASP A 35 -9.96 -11.18 1.28
N ARG A 36 -10.99 -11.58 2.06
CA ARG A 36 -12.39 -11.56 1.60
C ARG A 36 -12.87 -10.14 1.31
N TRP A 37 -12.53 -9.19 2.18
CA TRP A 37 -12.88 -7.79 1.98
C TRP A 37 -12.22 -7.23 0.71
N ILE A 38 -10.94 -7.53 0.46
CA ILE A 38 -10.22 -7.14 -0.77
C ILE A 38 -10.96 -7.68 -1.99
N ALA A 39 -11.24 -8.98 -2.03
CA ALA A 39 -11.93 -9.62 -3.15
C ALA A 39 -13.31 -9.02 -3.45
N ALA A 40 -14.01 -8.51 -2.44
CA ALA A 40 -15.35 -7.94 -2.60
C ALA A 40 -15.36 -6.44 -2.99
N ASN A 41 -14.34 -5.67 -2.61
CA ASN A 41 -14.36 -4.21 -2.73
C ASN A 41 -13.33 -3.68 -3.75
N ASP A 42 -12.12 -4.21 -3.71
CA ASP A 42 -11.02 -3.78 -4.58
C ASP A 42 -10.05 -4.96 -4.79
N PRO A 43 -10.32 -5.83 -5.77
CA PRO A 43 -9.51 -7.02 -6.03
C PRO A 43 -8.05 -6.72 -6.39
N GLU A 44 -7.73 -5.49 -6.81
CA GLU A 44 -6.38 -5.07 -7.17
C GLU A 44 -5.61 -4.48 -5.98
N ALA A 45 -6.29 -4.22 -4.86
CA ALA A 45 -5.65 -3.68 -3.66
C ALA A 45 -4.69 -4.68 -3.02
N SER A 46 -3.44 -4.24 -2.83
CA SER A 46 -2.53 -4.92 -1.92
C SER A 46 -3.05 -4.89 -0.46
N ARG A 47 -2.72 -5.91 0.34
CA ARG A 47 -3.08 -5.96 1.77
C ARG A 47 -2.76 -4.67 2.55
N PRO A 48 -1.57 -4.05 2.43
CA PRO A 48 -1.30 -2.78 3.10
C PRO A 48 -2.16 -1.61 2.60
N ALA A 49 -2.55 -1.60 1.32
CA ALA A 49 -3.45 -0.59 0.79
C ALA A 49 -4.87 -0.76 1.35
N ALA A 50 -5.38 -1.99 1.37
CA ALA A 50 -6.67 -2.34 1.96
C ALA A 50 -6.74 -1.98 3.46
N ILE A 51 -5.70 -2.30 4.23
CA ILE A 51 -5.62 -1.93 5.65
C ILE A 51 -5.68 -0.41 5.83
N ARG A 52 -4.97 0.37 5.01
CA ARG A 52 -5.04 1.84 5.07
C ARG A 52 -6.44 2.37 4.76
N HIS A 53 -7.12 1.77 3.79
CA HIS A 53 -8.49 2.14 3.44
C HIS A 53 -9.46 1.84 4.60
N LEU A 54 -9.40 0.63 5.14
CA LEU A 54 -10.21 0.23 6.31
C LEU A 54 -9.94 1.12 7.53
N LEU A 55 -8.68 1.48 7.78
CA LEU A 55 -8.32 2.39 8.86
C LEU A 55 -8.93 3.78 8.66
N ALA A 56 -8.89 4.33 7.44
CA ALA A 56 -9.50 5.60 7.11
C ALA A 56 -11.03 5.58 7.35
N LEU A 57 -11.70 4.49 6.94
CA LEU A 57 -13.14 4.30 7.18
C LEU A 57 -13.48 4.22 8.67
N ALA A 58 -12.68 3.49 9.46
CA ALA A 58 -12.89 3.35 10.90
C ALA A 58 -12.67 4.66 11.66
N LEU A 59 -11.70 5.48 11.24
CA LEU A 59 -11.44 6.78 11.86
C LEU A 59 -12.47 7.86 11.46
N ALA A 60 -13.06 7.74 10.26
CA ALA A 60 -14.14 8.62 9.82
C ALA A 60 -15.44 8.38 10.59
N ASN A 61 -15.67 7.15 11.05
CA ASN A 61 -16.82 6.75 11.87
C ASN A 61 -16.35 6.30 13.25
N PRO A 62 -16.03 7.25 14.17
CA PRO A 62 -15.54 6.89 15.48
C PRO A 62 -16.59 6.08 16.23
N VAL A 63 -16.26 4.81 16.49
CA VAL A 63 -17.03 3.97 17.41
C VAL A 63 -16.84 4.59 18.80
N LYS A 64 -17.91 5.13 19.35
CA LYS A 64 -17.94 5.78 20.66
C LYS A 64 -17.97 4.77 21.78
#